data_AF-Q3V5M3-F1
#
_entry.id   AF-Q3V5M3-F1
#
_cell.length_a   1.000
_cell.length_b   1.000
_cell.length_c   1.000
_cell.angle_alpha   90.00
_cell.angle_beta   90.00
_cell.angle_gamma   90.00
#
_symmetry.space_group_name_H-M   'P 1'
#
loop_
_entity.id
_entity.type
_entity.pdbx_description
1 polymer ?
#
loop_
_entity_poly.entity_id
_entity_poly.type
_entity_poly.pdbx_seq_one_letter_code
_entity_poly.pdbx_strand_id
1 'polypeptide(L)'
;MLAGEDNAASAPIETLESPRERAALIGFSLIRLPEQEKWSGDGAGLKAITGGDALSVDPKYKDAYSTHIPAVILAVNNNPMRFSDRSGGVSRRRVILHFPEQIAPKERDPQLKNKIARELAVIVRQLMQKFSDPMTAPPAPVTAELRRGAQHQARRRPGI
;
A
#
# COMPACT_ATOMS: atom_id res chain seq x y z
N MET A 1 7.78 -11.59 -6.93
CA MET A 1 7.11 -12.19 -8.10
C MET A 1 6.66 -11.17 -9.14
N LEU A 2 5.69 -10.26 -8.91
CA LEU A 2 5.35 -9.23 -9.93
C LEU A 2 6.25 -7.99 -9.89
N ALA A 3 6.48 -7.41 -8.71
CA ALA A 3 7.42 -6.30 -8.56
C ALA A 3 8.89 -6.73 -8.70
N GLY A 4 9.19 -8.02 -8.61
CA GLY A 4 10.56 -8.51 -8.35
C GLY A 4 10.91 -8.46 -6.87
N GLU A 5 11.87 -9.28 -6.44
CA GLU A 5 12.32 -9.29 -5.03
C GLU A 5 13.17 -8.06 -4.72
N ASP A 6 14.02 -7.66 -5.67
CA ASP A 6 14.91 -6.50 -5.53
C ASP A 6 14.20 -5.14 -5.65
N ASN A 7 12.92 -5.11 -6.04
CA ASN A 7 12.15 -3.86 -6.12
C ASN A 7 11.05 -3.76 -5.04
N ALA A 8 10.97 -4.71 -4.10
CA ALA A 8 9.99 -4.71 -3.02
C ALA A 8 10.61 -4.69 -1.61
N ALA A 9 10.44 -3.59 -0.87
CA ALA A 9 10.79 -3.50 0.54
C ALA A 9 9.63 -3.90 1.45
N SER A 10 9.94 -4.25 2.71
CA SER A 10 8.97 -4.39 3.80
C SER A 10 9.49 -3.57 4.97
N ALA A 11 8.67 -2.65 5.47
CA ALA A 11 9.08 -1.73 6.54
C ALA A 11 7.86 -1.30 7.37
N PRO A 12 8.05 -0.92 8.64
CA PRO A 12 7.02 -0.24 9.40
C PRO A 12 6.83 1.20 8.85
N ILE A 13 5.71 1.83 9.19
CA ILE A 13 5.39 3.18 8.69
C ILE A 13 6.36 4.24 9.21
N GLU A 14 6.96 4.02 10.38
CA GLU A 14 7.97 4.87 11.00
C GLU A 14 9.20 5.06 10.10
N THR A 15 9.56 4.02 9.34
CA THR A 15 10.65 4.07 8.36
C THR A 15 10.35 5.03 7.21
N LEU A 16 9.08 5.20 6.84
CA LEU A 16 8.68 6.21 5.86
C LEU A 16 8.81 7.62 6.42
N GLU A 17 8.65 7.80 7.74
CA GLU A 17 8.61 9.12 8.37
C GLU A 17 10.01 9.61 8.82
N SER A 18 10.93 8.69 9.15
CA SER A 18 12.30 9.00 9.56
C SER A 18 13.22 9.21 8.36
N PRO A 19 13.82 10.40 8.14
CA PRO A 19 14.77 10.63 7.04
C PRO A 19 15.95 9.64 7.01
N ARG A 20 16.35 9.16 8.19
CA ARG A 20 17.46 8.24 8.36
C ARG A 20 17.10 6.80 7.99
N GLU A 21 15.96 6.33 8.47
CA GLU A 21 15.50 4.96 8.15
C GLU A 21 15.02 4.87 6.69
N ARG A 22 14.44 5.96 6.17
CA ARG A 22 13.98 6.08 4.78
C ARG A 22 15.08 5.86 3.76
N ALA A 23 16.35 6.06 4.12
CA ALA A 23 17.49 5.73 3.25
C ALA A 23 17.47 4.27 2.79
N ALA A 24 16.92 3.35 3.60
CA ALA A 24 16.78 1.94 3.25
C ALA A 24 15.68 1.67 2.20
N LEU A 25 14.85 2.66 1.87
CA LEU A 25 13.74 2.54 0.92
C LEU A 25 14.10 3.03 -0.49
N ILE A 26 15.31 3.56 -0.68
CA ILE A 26 15.77 4.04 -1.99
C ILE A 26 15.93 2.87 -2.97
N GLY A 27 15.43 3.07 -4.19
CA GLY A 27 15.49 2.09 -5.28
C GLY A 27 14.33 1.11 -5.30
N PHE A 28 13.51 1.04 -4.25
CA PHE A 28 12.33 0.18 -4.22
C PHE A 28 11.12 0.87 -4.86
N SER A 29 10.38 0.15 -5.70
CA SER A 29 9.14 0.62 -6.34
C SER A 29 7.87 0.14 -5.62
N LEU A 30 8.00 -0.86 -4.73
CA LEU A 30 6.94 -1.33 -3.87
C LEU A 30 7.42 -1.35 -2.42
N ILE A 31 6.65 -0.74 -1.51
CA ILE A 31 6.92 -0.77 -0.07
C ILE A 31 5.72 -1.41 0.62
N ARG A 32 5.94 -2.50 1.34
CA ARG A 32 4.91 -3.20 2.10
C ARG A 32 4.95 -2.76 3.56
N LEU A 33 3.78 -2.42 4.10
CA LEU A 33 3.57 -2.15 5.52
C LEU A 33 2.78 -3.32 6.12
N PRO A 34 3.46 -4.33 6.69
CA PRO A 34 2.77 -5.46 7.31
C PRO A 34 2.24 -5.07 8.70
N GLU A 35 1.00 -5.49 8.98
CA GLU A 35 0.43 -5.59 10.32
C GLU A 35 0.56 -4.31 11.17
N GLN A 36 -0.08 -3.23 10.70
CA GLN A 36 -0.10 -1.93 11.36
C GLN A 36 -1.51 -1.59 11.86
N GLU A 37 -1.79 -1.74 13.16
CA GLU A 37 -3.15 -1.48 13.69
C GLU A 37 -3.51 0.01 13.67
N LYS A 38 -2.59 0.85 14.14
CA LYS A 38 -2.78 2.29 14.30
C LYS A 38 -1.50 3.02 13.96
N TRP A 39 -1.65 4.21 13.40
CA TRP A 39 -0.55 5.15 13.28
C TRP A 39 -1.04 6.59 13.50
N SER A 40 -0.17 7.37 14.12
CA SER A 40 -0.40 8.77 14.46
C SER A 40 0.81 9.59 14.05
N GLY A 41 0.56 10.67 13.32
CA GLY A 41 1.58 11.57 12.82
C GLY A 41 0.99 12.50 11.77
N ASP A 42 1.79 13.44 11.28
CA ASP A 42 1.43 14.27 10.14
C ASP A 42 1.52 13.50 8.81
N GLY A 43 2.36 12.47 8.74
CA GLY A 43 2.48 11.56 7.61
C GLY A 43 3.19 12.23 6.47
N ALA A 44 4.11 13.14 6.78
CA ALA A 44 4.84 13.92 5.80
C ALA A 44 5.59 13.00 4.83
N GLY A 45 6.26 11.97 5.35
CA GLY A 45 6.96 10.98 4.54
C GLY A 45 6.01 10.19 3.63
N LEU A 46 4.97 9.61 4.22
CA LEU A 46 3.94 8.87 3.49
C LEU A 46 3.26 9.73 2.41
N LYS A 47 2.93 10.99 2.72
CA LYS A 47 2.32 11.92 1.77
C LYS A 47 3.27 12.32 0.65
N ALA A 48 4.54 12.54 0.95
CA ALA A 48 5.53 12.89 -0.06
C ALA A 48 5.75 11.73 -1.04
N ILE A 49 5.91 10.50 -0.53
CA ILE A 49 6.10 9.31 -1.36
C ILE A 49 4.88 9.06 -2.25
N THR A 50 3.68 9.10 -1.68
CA THR A 50 2.42 8.86 -2.43
C THR A 50 2.01 10.05 -3.31
N GLY A 51 2.50 11.25 -3.01
CA GLY A 51 2.26 12.47 -3.78
C GLY A 51 3.30 12.72 -4.87
N GLY A 52 4.44 12.03 -4.82
CA GLY A 52 5.57 12.27 -5.72
C GLY A 52 6.39 13.52 -5.36
N ASP A 53 6.31 14.00 -4.11
CA ASP A 53 7.08 15.15 -3.65
C ASP A 53 8.51 14.74 -3.23
N ALA A 54 9.44 15.67 -3.38
CA ALA A 54 10.81 15.51 -2.89
C ALA A 54 10.82 15.44 -1.35
N LEU A 55 11.73 14.66 -0.81
CA LEU A 55 11.88 14.42 0.61
C LEU A 55 13.34 14.30 1.01
N SER A 56 13.64 14.64 2.26
CA SER A 56 15.00 14.51 2.80
C SER A 56 15.32 13.06 3.15
N VAL A 57 16.55 12.65 2.85
CA VAL A 57 17.14 11.36 3.21
C VAL A 57 18.47 11.64 3.89
N ASP A 58 18.71 10.99 5.03
CA ASP A 58 19.91 11.16 5.86
C ASP A 58 20.61 9.82 6.07
N PRO A 59 21.36 9.31 5.06
CA PRO A 59 22.02 8.03 5.18
C PRO A 59 23.14 8.09 6.20
N LYS A 60 23.32 7.01 6.96
CA LYS A 60 24.39 6.90 7.95
C LYS A 60 25.77 7.11 7.29
N TYR A 61 26.56 8.03 7.87
CA TYR A 61 27.93 8.37 7.43
C TYR A 61 28.02 8.99 6.03
N LYS A 62 26.95 9.63 5.55
CA LYS A 62 26.92 10.40 4.30
C LYS A 62 26.17 11.70 4.52
N ASP A 63 26.33 12.65 3.61
CA ASP A 63 25.57 13.90 3.65
C ASP A 63 24.10 13.64 3.34
N ALA A 64 23.22 14.36 4.04
CA ALA A 64 21.81 14.36 3.76
C ALA A 64 21.52 14.99 2.39
N TYR A 65 20.55 14.44 1.67
CA TYR A 65 20.15 14.92 0.35
C TYR A 65 18.64 14.86 0.18
N SER A 66 18.13 15.65 -0.77
CA SER A 66 16.73 15.62 -1.18
C SER A 66 16.56 14.75 -2.41
N THR A 67 15.56 13.86 -2.41
CA THR A 67 15.27 12.98 -3.55
C THR A 67 13.79 12.62 -3.61
N HIS A 68 13.38 11.91 -4.66
CA HIS A 68 12.05 11.34 -4.81
C HIS A 68 12.12 9.83 -4.61
N ILE A 69 11.10 9.25 -3.99
CA ILE A 69 10.94 7.80 -3.86
C ILE A 69 9.67 7.41 -4.63
N PRO A 70 9.78 7.01 -5.91
CA PRO A 70 8.63 6.64 -6.72
C PRO A 70 8.15 5.23 -6.37
N ALA A 71 7.50 5.10 -5.21
CA ALA A 71 7.04 3.81 -4.70
C ALA A 71 5.53 3.76 -4.47
N VAL A 72 4.94 2.61 -4.81
CA VAL A 72 3.59 2.25 -4.37
C VAL A 72 3.67 1.68 -2.96
N ILE A 73 2.79 2.13 -2.07
CA ILE A 73 2.72 1.66 -0.70
C ILE A 73 1.54 0.70 -0.54
N LEU A 74 1.82 -0.51 -0.07
CA LEU A 74 0.83 -1.55 0.19
C LEU A 74 0.78 -1.86 1.68
N ALA A 75 -0.27 -1.41 2.36
CA ALA A 75 -0.55 -1.81 3.74
C ALA A 75 -1.38 -3.10 3.77
N VAL A 76 -0.88 -4.14 4.44
CA VAL A 76 -1.52 -5.46 4.51
C VAL A 76 -1.84 -5.78 5.96
N ASN A 77 -3.14 -5.73 6.29
CA ASN A 77 -3.62 -5.91 7.66
C ASN A 77 -4.91 -6.74 7.70
N ASN A 78 -5.15 -7.37 8.85
CA ASN A 78 -6.43 -8.04 9.16
C ASN A 78 -7.55 -7.04 9.46
N ASN A 79 -7.20 -5.87 10.01
CA ASN A 79 -8.13 -4.77 10.28
C ASN A 79 -7.67 -3.50 9.55
N PRO A 80 -8.60 -2.65 9.06
CA PRO A 80 -8.22 -1.38 8.44
C PRO A 80 -7.37 -0.53 9.38
N MET A 81 -6.19 -0.14 8.91
CA MET A 81 -5.27 0.72 9.65
C MET A 81 -5.94 2.05 10.01
N ARG A 82 -5.88 2.42 11.28
CA ARG A 82 -6.40 3.71 11.76
C ARG A 82 -5.32 4.78 11.67
N PHE A 83 -5.59 5.80 10.88
CA PHE A 83 -4.72 6.97 10.76
C PHE A 83 -5.37 8.13 11.50
N SER A 84 -4.58 8.85 12.30
CA SER A 84 -5.03 10.04 13.04
C SER A 84 -4.41 11.33 12.48
N ASP A 85 -4.12 11.36 11.18
CA ASP A 85 -3.52 12.53 10.54
C ASP A 85 -4.45 13.74 10.66
N ARG A 86 -3.92 14.88 11.14
CA ARG A 86 -4.71 16.08 11.42
C ARG A 86 -5.39 16.68 10.17
N SER A 87 -4.93 16.31 8.99
CA SER A 87 -5.35 16.89 7.71
C SER A 87 -6.31 16.01 6.88
N GLY A 88 -6.52 14.74 7.25
CA GLY A 88 -7.20 13.76 6.39
C GLY A 88 -6.46 13.47 5.05
N GLY A 89 -5.25 14.00 4.89
CA GLY A 89 -4.45 13.96 3.68
C GLY A 89 -3.92 12.57 3.37
N VAL A 90 -3.70 11.75 4.40
CA VAL A 90 -3.42 10.32 4.21
C VAL A 90 -4.69 9.58 3.80
N SER A 91 -5.83 9.96 4.37
CA SER A 91 -7.10 9.27 4.11
C SER A 91 -7.51 9.24 2.64
N ARG A 92 -7.40 10.38 1.98
CA ARG A 92 -7.78 10.57 0.57
C ARG A 92 -6.85 9.89 -0.45
N ARG A 93 -5.68 9.37 -0.03
CA ARG A 93 -4.67 8.74 -0.91
C ARG A 93 -4.71 7.21 -0.86
N ARG A 94 -5.72 6.63 -0.21
CA ARG A 94 -5.82 5.19 0.04
C ARG A 94 -6.93 4.56 -0.80
N VAL A 95 -6.64 3.38 -1.30
CA VAL A 95 -7.61 2.46 -1.90
C VAL A 95 -7.66 1.23 -1.00
N ILE A 96 -8.84 0.90 -0.49
CA ILE A 96 -9.03 -0.24 0.42
C ILE A 96 -9.56 -1.41 -0.39
N LEU A 97 -8.79 -2.50 -0.44
CA LEU A 97 -9.21 -3.79 -0.97
C LEU A 97 -9.62 -4.67 0.21
N HIS A 98 -10.92 -4.92 0.35
CA HIS A 98 -11.46 -5.76 1.41
C HIS A 98 -11.66 -7.18 0.91
N PHE A 99 -11.10 -8.15 1.63
CA PHE A 99 -11.25 -9.58 1.35
C PHE A 99 -12.09 -10.23 2.47
N PRO A 100 -13.44 -10.18 2.38
CA PRO A 100 -14.32 -10.66 3.46
C PRO A 100 -14.37 -12.20 3.55
N GLU A 101 -14.15 -12.88 2.44
CA GLU A 101 -14.31 -14.33 2.33
C GLU A 101 -13.07 -15.06 2.84
N GLN A 102 -13.27 -15.94 3.84
CA GLN A 102 -12.21 -16.80 4.33
C GLN A 102 -12.24 -18.14 3.58
N ILE A 103 -11.14 -18.46 2.90
CA ILE A 103 -11.00 -19.73 2.19
C ILE A 103 -10.80 -20.87 3.21
N ALA A 104 -11.72 -21.85 3.20
CA ALA A 104 -11.64 -22.99 4.12
C ALA A 104 -10.39 -23.83 3.84
N PRO A 105 -9.76 -24.47 4.84
CA PRO A 105 -8.51 -25.21 4.65
C PRO A 105 -8.53 -26.24 3.51
N LYS A 106 -9.68 -26.91 3.31
CA LYS A 106 -9.90 -27.90 2.25
C LYS A 106 -9.96 -27.33 0.83
N GLU A 107 -10.25 -26.04 0.69
CA GLU A 107 -10.37 -25.33 -0.60
C GLU A 107 -9.08 -24.58 -0.96
N ARG A 108 -8.14 -24.48 -0.02
CA ARG A 108 -6.85 -23.83 -0.26
C ARG A 108 -6.02 -24.69 -1.19
N ASP A 109 -5.61 -24.11 -2.30
CA ASP A 109 -4.67 -24.73 -3.21
C ASP A 109 -3.22 -24.54 -2.70
N PRO A 110 -2.52 -25.60 -2.25
CA PRO A 110 -1.15 -25.48 -1.76
C PRO A 110 -0.17 -25.06 -2.86
N GLN A 111 -0.51 -25.28 -4.13
CA GLN A 111 0.31 -24.96 -5.29
C GLN A 111 -0.02 -23.60 -5.90
N LEU A 112 -0.92 -22.81 -5.30
CA LEU A 112 -1.38 -21.53 -5.85
C LEU A 112 -0.23 -20.61 -6.28
N LYS A 113 0.80 -20.46 -5.43
CA LYS A 113 1.98 -19.64 -5.75
C LYS A 113 2.69 -20.12 -7.02
N ASN A 114 2.86 -21.43 -7.16
CA ASN A 114 3.52 -22.03 -8.32
C ASN A 114 2.68 -21.89 -9.59
N LYS A 115 1.35 -22.00 -9.48
CA LYS A 115 0.44 -21.78 -10.62
C LYS A 115 0.51 -20.34 -11.10
N ILE A 116 0.42 -19.37 -10.19
CA ILE A 116 0.57 -17.93 -10.51
C ILE A 116 1.95 -17.67 -11.13
N ALA A 117 3.01 -18.33 -10.65
CA ALA A 117 4.37 -18.13 -11.17
C ALA A 117 4.49 -18.56 -12.63
N ARG A 118 3.83 -19.67 -13.02
CA ARG A 118 3.80 -20.15 -14.40
C ARG A 118 3.03 -19.21 -15.33
N GLU A 119 2.02 -18.52 -14.81
CA GLU A 119 1.18 -17.60 -15.59
C GLU A 119 1.68 -16.15 -15.56
N LEU A 120 2.73 -15.86 -14.79
CA LEU A 120 3.20 -14.50 -14.53
C LEU A 120 3.46 -13.70 -15.81
N ALA A 121 4.11 -14.30 -16.81
CA ALA A 121 4.38 -13.66 -18.09
C ALA A 121 3.09 -13.27 -18.83
N VAL A 122 2.05 -14.12 -18.74
CA VAL A 122 0.75 -13.86 -19.36
C VAL A 122 0.01 -12.75 -18.61
N ILE A 123 0.05 -12.75 -17.28
CA ILE A 123 -0.54 -11.70 -16.44
C ILE A 123 0.08 -10.34 -16.80
N VAL A 124 1.42 -10.26 -16.83
CA VAL A 124 2.13 -9.02 -17.19
C VAL A 124 1.76 -8.57 -18.61
N ARG A 125 1.75 -9.49 -19.59
CA ARG A 125 1.36 -9.17 -20.96
C ARG A 125 -0.07 -8.63 -21.03
N GLN A 126 -1.03 -9.25 -20.35
CA GLN A 126 -2.41 -8.78 -20.33
C GLN A 126 -2.54 -7.39 -19.72
N LEU A 127 -1.80 -7.11 -18.63
CA LEU A 127 -1.75 -5.78 -18.03
C LEU A 127 -1.20 -4.74 -19.02
N MET A 128 -0.09 -5.05 -19.70
CA MET A 128 0.51 -4.15 -20.69
C MET A 128 -0.40 -3.89 -21.89
N GLN A 129 -1.12 -4.90 -22.36
CA GLN A 129 -2.08 -4.74 -23.47
C GLN A 129 -3.30 -3.92 -23.04
N LYS A 130 -3.85 -4.20 -21.86
CA LYS A 130 -5.07 -3.54 -21.36
C LYS A 130 -4.82 -2.08 -21.01
N PHE A 131 -3.63 -1.74 -20.52
CA PHE A 131 -3.23 -0.39 -20.14
C PHE A 131 -2.12 0.13 -21.06
N SER A 132 -2.30 -0.04 -22.38
CA SER A 132 -1.34 0.41 -23.39
C SER A 132 -1.16 1.93 -23.38
N ASP A 133 -2.20 2.68 -22.99
CA ASP A 133 -2.11 4.09 -22.64
C ASP A 133 -2.13 4.21 -21.09
N PRO A 134 -1.03 4.66 -20.46
CA PRO A 134 -0.95 4.84 -19.01
C PRO A 134 -2.07 5.74 -18.43
N MET A 135 -2.64 6.65 -19.24
CA MET A 135 -3.69 7.57 -18.82
C MET A 135 -5.10 6.99 -18.92
N THR A 136 -5.26 5.83 -19.59
CA THR A 136 -6.56 5.13 -19.70
C THR A 136 -6.85 4.20 -18.54
N ALA A 137 -5.88 3.97 -17.65
CA ALA A 137 -6.13 3.26 -16.41
C ALA A 137 -7.14 4.08 -15.59
N PRO A 138 -8.34 3.56 -15.28
CA PRO A 138 -9.27 4.28 -14.43
C PRO A 138 -8.58 4.52 -13.08
N PRO A 139 -8.79 5.68 -12.43
CA PRO A 139 -8.37 5.83 -11.04
C PRO A 139 -8.90 4.62 -10.27
N ALA A 140 -8.01 3.94 -9.54
CA ALA A 140 -8.32 2.74 -8.78
C ALA A 140 -9.70 2.87 -8.14
N PRO A 141 -10.58 1.85 -8.15
CA PRO A 141 -12.01 2.00 -7.85
C PRO A 141 -12.22 2.53 -6.44
N VAL A 142 -12.18 3.85 -6.30
CA VAL A 142 -12.60 4.55 -5.12
C VAL A 142 -14.13 4.60 -5.23
N THR A 143 -14.81 4.30 -4.14
CA THR A 143 -16.14 4.87 -3.80
C THR A 143 -17.45 4.14 -4.13
N ALA A 144 -17.50 2.84 -4.48
CA ALA A 144 -18.80 2.14 -4.59
C ALA A 144 -19.17 1.27 -3.37
N GLU A 145 -18.27 0.40 -2.90
CA GLU A 145 -18.63 -0.59 -1.85
C GLU A 145 -18.43 -0.10 -0.41
N LEU A 146 -17.55 0.87 -0.17
CA LEU A 146 -17.32 1.39 1.19
C LEU A 146 -18.49 2.19 1.78
N ARG A 147 -19.40 2.73 0.95
CA ARG A 147 -20.60 3.41 1.44
C ARG A 147 -21.62 2.43 2.05
N ARG A 148 -21.68 1.18 1.57
CA ARG A 148 -22.60 0.16 2.11
C ARG A 148 -22.10 -0.45 3.41
N GLY A 149 -20.78 -0.69 3.53
CA GLY A 149 -20.18 -1.25 4.75
C GLY A 149 -20.26 -0.32 5.98
N ALA A 150 -20.05 0.99 5.78
CA ALA A 150 -20.11 1.97 6.88
C ALA A 150 -21.53 2.18 7.43
N GLN A 151 -22.56 2.07 6.59
CA GLN A 151 -23.96 2.20 7.02
C GLN A 151 -24.45 0.99 7.84
N HIS A 152 -23.87 -0.19 7.64
CA HIS A 152 -24.22 -1.39 8.41
C HIS A 152 -23.56 -1.44 9.81
N GLN A 153 -22.38 -0.85 10.00
CA GLN A 153 -21.75 -0.78 11.33
C GLN A 153 -22.30 0.33 12.22
N ALA A 154 -22.81 1.42 11.64
CA ALA A 154 -23.45 2.51 12.41
C ALA A 154 -24.82 2.13 13.01
N ARG A 155 -25.46 1.06 12.54
CA ARG A 155 -26.76 0.57 13.03
C ARG A 155 -26.66 -0.49 14.15
N ARG A 156 -25.46 -0.88 14.59
CA ARG A 156 -25.24 -1.93 15.60
C ARG A 156 -24.65 -1.43 16.92
N ARG A 157 -25.00 -0.23 17.36
CA ARG A 157 -24.86 0.15 18.77
C ARG A 157 -26.25 0.24 19.41
N PRO A 158 -26.72 -0.79 20.13
CA PRO A 158 -27.80 -0.61 21.09
C PRO A 158 -27.24 0.14 22.29
N GLY A 159 -27.96 1.19 22.71
CA GLY A 159 -27.71 1.83 23.99
C GLY A 159 -28.03 0.88 25.13
N ILE A 160 -27.06 0.74 26.03
CA ILE A 160 -27.25 0.48 27.46
C ILE A 160 -26.21 1.37 28.16
#